data_AF-A0A268S5U5-F1
#
_entry.id   AF-A0A268S5U5-F1
#
_cell.length_a   1.000
_cell.length_b   1.000
_cell.length_c   1.000
_cell.angle_alpha   90.00
_cell.angle_beta   90.00
_cell.angle_gamma   90.00
#
_symmetry.space_group_name_H-M   'P 1'
#
loop_
_entity.id
_entity.type
_entity.pdbx_description
1 polymer ?
#
loop_
_entity_poly.entity_id
_entity_poly.type
_entity_poly.pdbx_seq_one_letter_code
_entity_poly.pdbx_strand_id
1 'polypeptide(L)'
;MDLQSLTKEELNEMSMVEAAFIVMANKRQPFNFYDLLEEVAKLKGMSETEMDERISFLYTDLNLDGRFLTLGDNTWGLRSWYPHEQAEEEITHSAKPAKRRKSGDDDGEEEYDLVDELEEDEFEDLEDELDELADEEDQDGERDDYDDKDDALPGFDEEDGQTLDEED
;
A
#
# COMPACT_ATOMS: atom_id res chain seq x y z
N MET A 1 1.92 -20.94 -0.63
CA MET A 1 2.95 -20.97 0.41
C MET A 1 2.24 -21.11 1.74
N ASP A 2 2.67 -22.06 2.56
CA ASP A 2 2.07 -22.30 3.87
C ASP A 2 2.84 -21.53 4.93
N LEU A 3 2.12 -20.77 5.76
CA LEU A 3 2.66 -19.95 6.85
C LEU A 3 3.61 -20.75 7.78
N GLN A 4 3.36 -22.05 7.95
CA GLN A 4 4.12 -22.95 8.83
C GLN A 4 5.47 -23.43 8.25
N SER A 5 5.72 -23.19 6.96
CA SER A 5 6.95 -23.63 6.27
C SER A 5 8.01 -22.54 6.14
N LEU A 6 7.70 -21.30 6.52
CA LEU A 6 8.64 -20.18 6.45
C LEU A 6 9.56 -20.17 7.67
N THR A 7 10.86 -19.98 7.41
CA THR A 7 11.83 -19.71 8.49
C THR A 7 11.71 -18.26 8.94
N LYS A 8 12.28 -17.93 10.10
CA LYS A 8 12.31 -16.56 10.61
C LYS A 8 13.10 -15.62 9.70
N GLU A 9 14.14 -16.13 9.05
CA GLU A 9 14.98 -15.38 8.10
C GLU A 9 14.19 -15.01 6.84
N GLU A 10 13.54 -16.00 6.21
CA GLU A 10 12.68 -15.80 5.03
C GLU A 10 11.56 -14.79 5.32
N LEU A 11 10.99 -14.85 6.52
CA LEU A 11 9.91 -13.97 6.92
C LEU A 11 10.37 -12.52 7.13
N ASN A 12 11.64 -12.33 7.50
CA ASN A 12 12.21 -11.00 7.66
C ASN A 12 12.53 -10.36 6.29
N GLU A 13 13.07 -11.16 5.37
CA GLU A 13 13.37 -10.76 3.98
C GLU A 13 12.11 -10.50 3.15
N MET A 14 11.00 -11.16 3.50
CA MET A 14 9.72 -10.99 2.83
C MET A 14 9.16 -9.57 3.01
N SER A 15 8.54 -8.99 1.97
CA SER A 15 7.88 -7.69 2.08
C SER A 15 6.62 -7.77 2.97
N MET A 16 6.15 -6.63 3.48
CA MET A 16 4.93 -6.60 4.30
C MET A 16 3.67 -6.97 3.51
N VAL A 17 3.60 -6.60 2.23
CA VAL A 17 2.50 -6.99 1.34
C VAL A 17 2.49 -8.50 1.06
N GLU A 18 3.67 -9.10 0.92
CA GLU A 18 3.79 -10.55 0.81
C GLU A 18 3.37 -11.26 2.11
N ALA A 19 3.78 -10.74 3.27
CA ALA A 19 3.31 -11.25 4.55
C ALA A 19 1.79 -11.14 4.69
N ALA A 20 1.19 -10.02 4.27
CA ALA A 20 -0.26 -9.82 4.23
C ALA A 20 -0.97 -10.86 3.35
N PHE A 21 -0.40 -11.16 2.17
CA PHE A 21 -0.91 -12.20 1.29
C PHE A 21 -0.95 -13.56 1.98
N ILE A 22 0.13 -13.96 2.68
CA ILE A 22 0.17 -15.25 3.38
C ILE A 22 -0.81 -15.28 4.56
N VAL A 23 -0.93 -14.19 5.33
CA VAL A 23 -1.92 -14.09 6.42
C VAL A 23 -3.33 -14.34 5.89
N MET A 24 -3.73 -13.63 4.82
CA MET A 24 -5.03 -13.81 4.20
C MET A 24 -5.21 -15.22 3.63
N ALA A 25 -4.22 -15.74 2.91
CA ALA A 25 -4.26 -17.07 2.30
C ALA A 25 -4.39 -18.18 3.35
N ASN A 26 -3.75 -18.02 4.51
CA ASN A 26 -3.79 -18.99 5.60
C ASN A 26 -5.14 -18.95 6.34
N LYS A 27 -5.64 -17.76 6.70
CA LYS A 27 -6.91 -17.62 7.43
C LYS A 27 -8.15 -17.75 6.54
N ARG A 28 -8.00 -17.57 5.23
CA ARG A 28 -9.06 -17.68 4.20
C ARG A 28 -10.29 -16.82 4.51
N GLN A 29 -10.07 -15.63 5.04
CA GLN A 29 -11.10 -14.66 5.38
C GLN A 29 -10.64 -13.24 5.03
N PRO A 30 -11.57 -12.32 4.74
CA PRO A 30 -11.25 -10.92 4.58
C PRO A 30 -10.90 -10.27 5.93
N PHE A 31 -10.13 -9.18 5.87
CA PHE A 31 -9.67 -8.42 7.04
C PHE A 31 -9.92 -6.94 6.86
N ASN A 32 -10.25 -6.22 7.93
CA ASN A 32 -10.08 -4.78 7.94
C ASN A 32 -8.57 -4.46 7.85
N PHE A 33 -8.21 -3.37 7.19
CA PHE A 33 -6.81 -2.97 7.02
C PHE A 33 -6.02 -2.93 8.35
N TYR A 34 -6.61 -2.39 9.42
CA TYR A 34 -5.92 -2.30 10.72
C TYR A 34 -5.68 -3.67 11.35
N ASP A 35 -6.68 -4.56 11.29
CA ASP A 35 -6.54 -5.94 11.76
C ASP A 35 -5.45 -6.69 10.97
N LEU A 36 -5.41 -6.48 9.65
CA LEU A 36 -4.40 -7.07 8.79
C LEU A 36 -2.99 -6.57 9.15
N LEU A 37 -2.85 -5.25 9.35
CA LEU A 37 -1.59 -4.62 9.75
C LEU A 37 -1.06 -5.22 11.05
N GLU A 38 -1.93 -5.38 12.05
CA GLU A 38 -1.56 -6.02 13.32
C GLU A 38 -1.11 -7.48 13.13
N GLU A 39 -1.80 -8.25 12.30
CA GLU A 39 -1.44 -9.65 12.05
C GLU A 39 -0.10 -9.76 11.30
N VAL A 40 0.17 -8.85 10.36
CA VAL A 40 1.46 -8.75 9.67
C VAL A 40 2.57 -8.34 10.64
N ALA A 41 2.33 -7.36 11.51
CA ALA A 41 3.29 -6.91 12.51
C ALA A 41 3.64 -8.04 13.51
N LYS A 42 2.63 -8.77 13.99
CA LYS A 42 2.81 -9.95 14.86
C LYS A 42 3.60 -11.04 14.16
N LEU A 43 3.32 -11.27 12.87
CA LEU A 43 4.02 -12.27 12.10
C LEU A 43 5.50 -11.91 11.92
N LYS A 44 5.80 -10.65 11.59
CA LYS A 44 7.18 -10.14 11.41
C LYS A 44 7.92 -9.83 12.72
N GLY A 45 7.21 -9.81 13.86
CA GLY A 45 7.79 -9.45 15.16
C GLY A 45 8.15 -7.96 15.26
N MET A 46 7.41 -7.10 14.57
CA MET A 46 7.61 -5.65 14.57
C MET A 46 7.08 -5.01 15.85
N SER A 47 7.71 -3.92 16.28
CA SER A 47 7.18 -3.07 17.35
C SER A 47 6.02 -2.19 16.87
N GLU A 48 5.22 -1.66 17.80
CA GLU A 48 4.13 -0.72 17.47
C GLU A 48 4.63 0.54 16.78
N THR A 49 5.81 1.05 17.16
CA THR A 49 6.43 2.22 16.52
C THR A 49 6.79 1.93 15.06
N GLU A 50 7.46 0.80 14.80
CA GLU A 50 7.80 0.40 13.42
C GLU A 50 6.55 0.16 12.57
N MET A 51 5.49 -0.39 13.17
CA MET A 51 4.21 -0.58 12.50
C MET A 51 3.58 0.75 12.07
N ASP A 52 3.59 1.76 12.95
CA ASP A 52 3.04 3.09 12.68
C ASP A 52 3.83 3.81 11.58
N GLU A 53 5.16 3.72 11.58
CA GLU A 53 6.00 4.28 10.52
C GLU A 53 5.80 3.57 9.16
N ARG A 54 5.37 2.31 9.17
CA ARG A 54 5.21 1.46 7.98
C ARG A 54 3.78 1.35 7.47
N ILE A 55 2.80 1.96 8.16
CA ILE A 55 1.37 1.83 7.82
C ILE A 55 1.05 2.35 6.42
N SER A 56 1.61 3.51 6.05
CA SER A 56 1.40 4.16 4.75
C SER A 56 2.01 3.34 3.62
N PHE A 57 3.17 2.74 3.86
CA PHE A 57 3.84 1.84 2.91
C PHE A 57 2.98 0.61 2.64
N LEU A 58 2.44 -0.04 3.68
CA LEU A 58 1.54 -1.19 3.48
C LEU A 58 0.33 -0.80 2.66
N TYR A 59 -0.33 0.32 3.01
CA TYR A 59 -1.52 0.76 2.29
C TYR A 59 -1.20 1.03 0.82
N THR A 60 -0.06 1.67 0.54
CA THR A 60 0.38 1.94 -0.83
C THR A 60 0.66 0.64 -1.60
N ASP A 61 1.45 -0.26 -1.03
CA ASP A 61 1.76 -1.54 -1.67
C ASP A 61 0.50 -2.38 -1.93
N LEU A 62 -0.46 -2.35 -1.00
CA LEU A 62 -1.68 -3.14 -1.09
C LEU A 62 -2.63 -2.58 -2.17
N ASN A 63 -2.63 -1.26 -2.41
CA ASN A 63 -3.33 -0.65 -3.54
C ASN A 63 -2.62 -0.84 -4.89
N LEU A 64 -1.29 -0.94 -4.90
CA LEU A 64 -0.50 -1.21 -6.11
C LEU A 64 -0.54 -2.69 -6.51
N ASP A 65 -0.76 -3.59 -5.55
CA ASP A 65 -0.76 -5.02 -5.77
C ASP A 65 -2.13 -5.55 -6.22
N GLY A 66 -2.21 -5.95 -7.49
CA GLY A 66 -3.45 -6.45 -8.12
C GLY A 66 -3.96 -7.81 -7.61
N ARG A 67 -3.30 -8.44 -6.63
CA ARG A 67 -3.81 -9.68 -5.99
C ARG A 67 -4.82 -9.38 -4.89
N PHE A 68 -4.84 -8.16 -4.37
CA PHE A 68 -5.78 -7.73 -3.35
C PHE A 68 -7.01 -7.07 -3.97
N LEU A 69 -8.12 -7.12 -3.24
CA LEU A 69 -9.40 -6.53 -3.61
C LEU A 69 -9.99 -5.84 -2.38
N THR A 70 -10.47 -4.61 -2.54
CA THR A 70 -11.27 -3.93 -1.52
C THR A 70 -12.72 -4.42 -1.61
N LEU A 71 -13.30 -4.81 -0.47
CA LEU A 71 -14.69 -5.28 -0.35
C LEU A 71 -15.64 -4.18 0.17
N GLY A 72 -15.13 -2.95 0.30
CA GLY A 72 -15.77 -1.83 0.99
C GLY A 72 -15.42 -1.74 2.48
N ASP A 73 -15.71 -0.59 3.09
CA ASP A 73 -15.50 -0.32 4.52
C ASP A 73 -14.06 -0.63 5.02
N ASN A 74 -13.06 -0.30 4.19
CA ASN A 74 -11.64 -0.60 4.44
C ASN A 74 -11.35 -2.09 4.70
N THR A 75 -12.21 -2.97 4.19
CA THR A 75 -12.05 -4.43 4.24
C THR A 75 -11.38 -4.92 2.98
N TRP A 76 -10.39 -5.79 3.14
CA TRP A 76 -9.54 -6.32 2.09
C TRP A 76 -9.63 -7.84 2.02
N GLY A 77 -9.62 -8.37 0.81
CA GLY A 77 -9.57 -9.80 0.52
C GLY A 77 -8.66 -10.10 -0.66
N LEU A 78 -8.46 -11.40 -0.95
CA LEU A 78 -7.69 -11.82 -2.12
C LEU A 78 -8.59 -11.92 -3.35
N ARG A 79 -8.16 -11.33 -4.46
CA ARG A 79 -8.85 -11.43 -5.76
C ARG A 79 -9.09 -12.87 -6.19
N SER A 80 -8.19 -13.78 -5.83
CA SER A 80 -8.31 -15.23 -6.12
C SER A 80 -9.53 -15.92 -5.51
N TRP A 81 -10.18 -15.31 -4.51
CA TRP A 81 -11.38 -15.88 -3.88
C TRP A 81 -12.67 -15.56 -4.65
N TYR A 82 -12.63 -14.55 -5.52
CA TYR A 82 -13.79 -14.03 -6.21
C TYR A 82 -13.74 -14.37 -7.70
N PRO A 83 -14.89 -14.70 -8.33
CA PRO A 83 -14.99 -14.81 -9.77
C PRO A 83 -14.52 -13.53 -10.46
N HIS A 84 -13.96 -13.66 -11.67
CA HIS A 84 -13.43 -12.53 -12.43
C HIS A 84 -14.46 -11.40 -12.59
N GLU A 85 -15.72 -11.77 -12.87
CA GLU A 85 -16.84 -10.84 -13.05
C GLU A 85 -17.14 -10.00 -11.79
N GLN A 86 -17.01 -10.57 -10.59
CA GLN A 86 -17.23 -9.83 -9.33
C GLN A 86 -16.06 -8.91 -8.99
N ALA A 87 -14.84 -9.34 -9.28
CA ALA A 87 -13.65 -8.53 -9.02
C ALA A 87 -13.57 -7.29 -9.92
N GLU A 88 -14.15 -7.32 -11.13
CA GLU A 88 -14.23 -6.15 -12.01
C GLU A 88 -15.36 -5.19 -11.60
N GLU A 89 -16.49 -5.72 -11.10
CA GLU A 89 -17.66 -4.91 -10.73
C GLU A 89 -17.36 -3.98 -9.54
N GLU A 90 -16.61 -4.44 -8.53
CA GLU A 90 -16.27 -3.64 -7.34
C GLU A 90 -15.34 -2.45 -7.63
N ILE A 91 -14.41 -2.59 -8.60
CA ILE A 91 -13.57 -1.48 -9.06
C ILE A 91 -14.44 -0.33 -9.60
N THR A 92 -15.59 -0.66 -10.20
CA THR A 92 -16.50 0.32 -10.81
C THR A 92 -17.62 0.80 -9.87
N HIS A 93 -17.80 0.17 -8.71
CA HIS A 93 -18.98 0.40 -7.83
C HIS A 93 -18.69 1.12 -6.52
N SER A 94 -17.43 1.43 -6.20
CA SER A 94 -17.09 2.30 -5.05
C SER A 94 -17.67 3.73 -5.14
N ALA A 95 -18.23 4.12 -6.29
CA ALA A 95 -18.83 5.43 -6.51
C ALA A 95 -20.37 5.40 -6.64
N LYS A 96 -21.09 4.50 -5.96
CA LYS A 96 -22.56 4.60 -5.90
C LYS A 96 -22.97 5.53 -4.76
N PRO A 97 -23.44 6.77 -5.02
CA PRO A 97 -23.98 7.62 -3.97
C PRO A 97 -25.17 6.92 -3.32
N ALA A 98 -25.18 6.87 -1.99
CA ALA A 98 -26.25 6.26 -1.21
C ALA A 98 -27.60 6.88 -1.64
N LYS A 99 -28.44 6.10 -2.32
CA LYS A 99 -29.79 6.54 -2.67
C LYS A 99 -30.59 6.70 -1.38
N ARG A 100 -30.71 7.95 -0.92
CA ARG A 100 -31.63 8.34 0.15
C ARG A 100 -33.04 7.92 -0.27
N ARG A 101 -33.62 6.97 0.45
CA ARG A 101 -34.99 6.51 0.25
C ARG A 101 -35.92 7.65 0.62
N LYS A 102 -36.63 8.21 -0.37
CA LYS A 102 -37.71 9.16 -0.14
C LYS A 102 -38.93 8.40 0.38
N SER A 103 -39.07 8.34 1.70
CA SER A 103 -40.34 8.02 2.34
C SER A 103 -41.07 9.34 2.55
N GLY A 104 -42.14 9.57 1.78
CA GLY A 104 -43.14 10.57 2.16
C GLY A 104 -44.12 9.92 3.14
N ASP A 105 -44.38 10.58 4.26
CA ASP A 105 -45.71 11.12 4.61
C ASP A 105 -45.65 11.75 6.04
N ASP A 106 -45.93 13.06 6.09
CA ASP A 106 -46.71 13.82 7.10
C ASP A 106 -46.35 13.76 8.61
N ASP A 107 -45.77 14.85 9.16
CA ASP A 107 -46.45 15.82 10.05
C ASP A 107 -45.44 16.73 10.81
N GLY A 108 -45.41 18.01 10.42
CA GLY A 108 -45.32 19.18 11.31
C GLY A 108 -44.15 19.43 12.28
N GLU A 109 -43.20 20.25 11.80
CA GLU A 109 -42.55 21.40 12.46
C GLU A 109 -41.35 21.24 13.43
N GLU A 110 -40.27 21.91 12.99
CA GLU A 110 -39.11 22.51 13.70
C GLU A 110 -37.97 21.60 14.21
N GLU A 111 -37.06 21.24 13.29
CA GLU A 111 -35.64 21.04 13.61
C GLU A 111 -34.78 21.96 12.72
N TYR A 112 -33.83 22.60 13.38
CA TYR A 112 -33.01 23.73 12.98
C TYR A 112 -32.21 23.47 11.70
N ASP A 113 -32.68 24.05 10.61
CA ASP A 113 -31.97 24.16 9.34
C ASP A 113 -30.91 25.26 9.48
N LEU A 114 -29.68 24.88 9.86
CA LEU A 114 -28.54 25.78 9.82
C LEU A 114 -27.33 25.08 9.21
N VAL A 115 -26.90 25.67 8.10
CA VAL A 115 -25.66 25.50 7.34
C VAL A 115 -25.66 24.44 6.23
N ASP A 116 -26.55 24.63 5.25
CA ASP A 116 -26.38 24.22 3.84
C ASP A 116 -25.92 25.44 3.00
N GLU A 117 -24.82 26.08 3.42
CA GLU A 117 -24.21 27.20 2.71
C GLU A 117 -22.69 27.05 2.75
N LEU A 118 -22.19 25.99 2.10
CA LEU A 118 -20.90 26.05 1.44
C LEU A 118 -21.21 26.31 -0.03
N GLU A 119 -21.15 27.60 -0.40
CA GLU A 119 -21.26 28.09 -1.76
C GLU A 119 -20.46 27.19 -2.72
N GLU A 120 -21.18 26.61 -3.67
CA GLU A 120 -20.66 25.77 -4.76
C GLU A 120 -20.07 26.65 -5.89
N ASP A 121 -19.52 27.83 -5.59
CA ASP A 121 -19.12 28.86 -6.58
C ASP A 121 -17.65 29.31 -6.47
N GLU A 122 -16.83 28.70 -5.62
CA GLU A 122 -15.40 29.08 -5.44
C GLU A 122 -14.42 28.02 -5.99
N PHE A 123 -14.76 27.35 -7.10
CA PHE A 123 -13.90 26.36 -7.76
C PHE A 123 -13.69 26.61 -9.27
N GLU A 124 -14.06 27.78 -9.80
CA GLU A 124 -13.90 28.09 -11.22
C GLU A 124 -12.54 28.71 -11.62
N ASP A 125 -11.63 29.02 -10.68
CA ASP A 125 -10.40 29.80 -10.98
C ASP A 125 -9.06 29.06 -10.74
N LEU A 126 -9.09 27.73 -10.52
CA LEU A 126 -7.89 26.93 -10.22
C LEU A 126 -7.20 26.34 -11.47
N GLU A 127 -7.78 26.54 -12.65
CA GLU A 127 -7.21 26.04 -13.92
C GLU A 127 -6.12 26.99 -14.47
N ASP A 128 -6.22 28.29 -14.22
CA ASP A 128 -5.25 29.29 -14.72
C ASP A 128 -3.93 29.33 -13.92
N GLU A 129 -3.91 28.93 -12.64
CA GLU A 129 -2.67 28.89 -11.82
C GLU A 129 -1.76 27.70 -12.18
N LEU A 130 -2.31 26.63 -12.76
CA LEU A 130 -1.54 25.44 -13.13
C LEU A 130 -0.74 25.63 -14.44
N ASP A 131 -1.20 26.50 -15.34
CA ASP A 131 -0.51 26.80 -16.62
C ASP A 131 0.73 27.67 -16.40
N GLU A 132 0.76 28.52 -15.35
CA GLU A 132 1.91 29.37 -15.01
C GLU A 132 3.08 28.55 -14.42
N LEU A 133 2.81 27.44 -13.74
CA LEU A 133 3.86 26.55 -13.17
C LEU A 133 4.57 25.70 -14.25
N ALA A 134 3.93 25.49 -15.41
CA ALA A 134 4.47 24.63 -16.46
C ALA A 134 5.53 25.33 -17.36
N ASP A 135 5.61 26.66 -17.35
CA ASP A 135 6.52 27.44 -18.22
C ASP A 135 7.88 27.77 -17.56
N GLU A 136 8.06 27.52 -16.24
CA GLU A 136 9.32 27.86 -15.53
C GLU A 136 10.39 26.73 -15.49
N GLU A 137 10.13 25.53 -16.01
CA GLU A 137 11.09 24.40 -15.95
C GLU A 137 12.00 24.20 -17.19
N ASP A 138 12.13 25.18 -18.10
CA ASP A 138 13.08 25.11 -19.23
C ASP A 138 14.27 26.08 -19.13
N GLN A 139 14.90 26.19 -17.95
CA GLN A 139 16.19 26.89 -17.80
C GLN A 139 17.30 25.97 -17.26
N ASP A 140 17.90 25.25 -18.21
CA ASP A 140 19.34 24.98 -18.36
C ASP A 140 20.20 24.70 -17.11
N GLY A 141 19.91 23.59 -16.42
CA GLY A 141 20.86 22.95 -15.50
C GLY A 141 22.07 22.33 -16.24
N GLU A 142 23.13 23.12 -16.39
CA GLU A 142 24.48 22.79 -16.88
C GLU A 142 24.94 21.37 -16.45
N ARG A 143 25.16 20.48 -17.42
CA ARG A 143 25.71 19.14 -17.21
C ARG A 143 27.21 19.24 -16.91
N ASP A 144 27.55 19.31 -15.63
CA ASP A 144 28.94 19.18 -15.15
C ASP A 144 29.40 17.72 -15.34
N ASP A 145 30.30 17.53 -16.30
CA ASP A 145 30.94 16.27 -16.66
C ASP A 145 31.99 15.92 -15.59
N TYR A 146 31.58 15.17 -14.56
CA TYR A 146 32.52 14.56 -13.62
C TYR A 146 33.22 13.37 -14.27
N ASP A 147 34.38 13.63 -14.86
CA ASP A 147 35.49 12.69 -15.04
C ASP A 147 35.96 12.22 -13.66
N ASP A 148 35.63 10.98 -13.28
CA ASP A 148 36.38 10.27 -12.22
C ASP A 148 36.61 8.80 -12.59
N LYS A 149 37.76 8.66 -13.26
CA LYS A 149 38.76 7.59 -13.27
C LYS A 149 38.53 6.34 -12.41
N ASP A 150 38.83 5.21 -13.06
CA ASP A 150 39.56 4.05 -12.54
C ASP A 150 39.35 3.66 -11.06
N ASP A 151 38.54 2.62 -10.82
CA ASP A 151 38.90 1.63 -9.79
C ASP A 151 38.84 0.23 -10.38
N ALA A 152 40.00 -0.21 -10.85
CA ALA A 152 40.28 -1.56 -11.28
C ALA A 152 40.19 -2.51 -10.07
N LEU A 153 39.21 -3.42 -10.07
CA LEU A 153 39.12 -4.51 -9.10
C LEU A 153 40.39 -5.40 -9.18
N PRO A 154 41.24 -5.45 -8.15
CA PRO A 154 42.32 -6.42 -8.11
C PRO A 154 41.74 -7.79 -7.75
N GLY A 155 42.12 -8.80 -8.53
CA GLY A 155 41.74 -10.19 -8.33
C GLY A 155 42.16 -10.71 -6.96
N PHE A 156 41.20 -11.29 -6.25
CA PHE A 156 41.43 -12.03 -5.01
C PHE A 156 41.79 -13.47 -5.38
N ASP A 157 43.08 -13.72 -5.61
CA ASP A 157 43.69 -15.04 -5.58
C ASP A 157 44.62 -15.06 -4.36
N GLU A 158 44.21 -15.73 -3.28
CA GLU A 158 45.14 -16.25 -2.28
C GLU A 158 44.49 -17.42 -1.54
N GLU A 159 44.79 -18.63 -2.04
CA GLU A 159 45.36 -19.74 -1.29
C GLU A 159 45.20 -19.69 0.25
N ASP A 160 44.32 -20.52 0.82
CA ASP A 160 44.52 -21.07 2.17
C ASP A 160 44.61 -22.59 2.09
N GLY A 161 45.83 -23.06 2.31
CA GLY A 161 46.21 -24.46 2.36
C GLY A 161 45.96 -25.06 3.75
N GLN A 162 45.33 -26.23 3.75
CA GLN A 162 45.56 -27.38 4.64
C GLN A 162 46.19 -27.11 6.02
N THR A 163 45.44 -27.44 7.07
CA THR A 163 46.00 -28.22 8.19
C THR A 163 45.05 -29.38 8.53
N LEU A 164 45.56 -30.61 8.34
CA LEU A 164 45.11 -31.77 9.09
C LEU A 164 45.68 -31.65 10.50
N ASP A 165 44.90 -31.99 11.53
CA ASP A 165 45.44 -32.79 12.63
C ASP A 165 44.35 -33.64 13.30
N GLU A 166 44.79 -34.83 13.67
CA GLU A 166 44.11 -36.02 14.15
C GLU A 166 44.03 -36.00 15.69
N GLU A 167 43.16 -36.84 16.28
CA GLU A 167 43.16 -37.31 17.69
C GLU A 167 42.76 -36.35 18.85
N ASP A 168 41.59 -36.60 19.45
CA ASP A 168 41.43 -37.31 20.76
C ASP A 168 40.01 -37.89 20.88
#